data_AF-A0AAD5RS09-F1
#
_entry.id   AF-A0AAD5RS09-F1
#
_cell.length_a   1.000
_cell.length_b   1.000
_cell.length_c   1.000
_cell.angle_alpha   90.00
_cell.angle_beta   90.00
_cell.angle_gamma   90.00
#
_symmetry.space_group_name_H-M   'P 1'
#
loop_
_entity.id
_entity.type
_entity.pdbx_description
1 polymer ?
#
loop_
_entity_poly.entity_id
_entity_poly.type
_entity_poly.pdbx_seq_one_letter_code
_entity_poly.pdbx_strand_id
1 'polypeptide(L)'
;MSSIREGVITALNTFQRTQTIALPIRGGCRYATEAGTVAAAAPAAIVPTSFISQLESSSSLAMPMPRDRKSQRQIRRFNPRGRAMARRYELPGTRFQYHPPKYDRGKFHPVQPLPSSEPTSRQFVPGPFNIPRLKHTYQDTITHDILTLAYTHKVPGEPERPIPRKFEDRLKTWDDSSPYHKNRGHARPRRGDKLPLMEKPIDFTNIPEIESVALSCYIRDANKNRDAWVAGWTALRAICGRSPWNIRTKKPQQQWHTQRNGLAGVHSVLKSDMAYEFIDRLLTFVLPRIKDWPGQPATTGDKNGNIQLGLRPQWLAYFPEIAVNYDMYPVTMIPGLRISINTTGKTNRQARLLMMALGLPLTGRLKN
;
A
#
# COMPACT_ATOMS: atom_id res chain seq x y z
N MET A 1 -16.77 32.76 7.07
CA MET A 1 -15.71 31.72 7.18
C MET A 1 -16.32 30.36 7.51
N SER A 2 -17.13 29.79 6.63
CA SER A 2 -17.88 28.55 6.90
C SER A 2 -18.25 27.71 5.68
N SER A 3 -17.64 27.92 4.50
CA SER A 3 -17.96 27.14 3.28
C SER A 3 -16.84 26.24 2.74
N ILE A 4 -15.70 26.13 3.44
CA ILE A 4 -14.52 25.40 2.92
C ILE A 4 -14.55 23.90 3.27
N ARG A 5 -15.53 23.42 4.06
CA ARG A 5 -15.54 22.03 4.55
C ARG A 5 -16.48 21.06 3.81
N GLU A 6 -17.27 21.50 2.85
CA GLU A 6 -18.26 20.63 2.16
C GLU A 6 -17.79 20.13 0.78
N GLY A 7 -16.71 20.68 0.21
CA GLY A 7 -16.25 20.33 -1.14
C GLY A 7 -15.40 19.05 -1.29
N VAL A 8 -15.10 18.35 -0.18
CA VAL A 8 -14.14 17.21 -0.20
C VAL A 8 -14.85 15.85 -0.25
N ILE A 9 -16.16 15.78 -0.02
CA ILE A 9 -16.88 14.49 0.13
C ILE A 9 -17.53 14.01 -1.18
N THR A 10 -17.68 14.85 -2.21
CA THR A 10 -18.44 14.50 -3.42
C THR A 10 -17.62 13.96 -4.60
N ALA A 11 -16.29 13.92 -4.53
CA ALA A 11 -15.45 13.55 -5.69
C ALA A 11 -15.05 12.06 -5.76
N LEU A 12 -15.45 11.22 -4.78
CA LEU A 12 -14.98 9.82 -4.69
C LEU A 12 -15.93 8.77 -5.32
N ASN A 13 -17.04 9.17 -5.96
CA ASN A 13 -18.10 8.22 -6.37
C ASN A 13 -18.29 8.00 -7.89
N THR A 14 -17.34 8.37 -8.76
CA THR A 14 -17.51 8.22 -10.23
C THR A 14 -16.41 7.43 -10.93
N PHE A 15 -15.75 6.50 -10.25
CA PHE A 15 -14.81 5.57 -10.89
C PHE A 15 -15.16 4.14 -10.51
N GLN A 16 -16.01 3.50 -11.33
CA GLN A 16 -16.02 2.07 -11.68
C GLN A 16 -17.35 1.70 -12.35
N ARG A 17 -17.37 1.77 -13.69
CA ARG A 17 -18.24 0.96 -14.53
C ARG A 17 -17.42 0.48 -15.72
N THR A 18 -16.61 -0.55 -15.52
CA THR A 18 -16.07 -1.37 -16.61
C THR A 18 -16.96 -2.59 -16.72
N GLN A 19 -17.78 -2.64 -17.76
CA GLN A 19 -18.56 -3.81 -18.13
C GLN A 19 -17.60 -4.90 -18.63
N THR A 20 -17.57 -6.04 -17.95
CA THR A 20 -16.86 -7.24 -18.38
C THR A 20 -17.68 -7.94 -19.47
N ILE A 21 -17.17 -7.95 -20.70
CA ILE A 21 -17.70 -8.78 -21.78
C ILE A 21 -17.05 -10.16 -21.67
N ALA A 22 -17.87 -11.20 -21.53
CA ALA A 22 -17.42 -12.59 -21.49
C ALA A 22 -17.02 -13.07 -22.90
N LEU A 23 -15.83 -13.64 -23.04
CA LEU A 23 -15.40 -14.35 -24.26
C LEU A 23 -15.51 -15.87 -24.05
N PRO A 24 -16.12 -16.62 -24.97
CA PRO A 24 -16.21 -18.07 -24.87
C PRO A 24 -14.90 -18.74 -25.34
N ILE A 25 -14.45 -19.70 -24.53
CA ILE A 25 -13.32 -20.60 -24.82
C ILE A 25 -13.79 -21.68 -25.80
N ARG A 26 -13.09 -21.82 -26.94
CA ARG A 26 -13.03 -23.06 -27.74
C ARG A 26 -11.53 -23.29 -28.00
N GLY A 27 -10.91 -24.37 -27.54
CA GLY A 27 -11.21 -25.76 -27.90
C GLY A 27 -10.31 -26.11 -29.10
N GLY A 28 -9.15 -26.72 -28.85
CA GLY A 28 -8.07 -26.85 -29.83
C GLY A 28 -8.32 -27.86 -30.96
N CYS A 29 -7.51 -27.79 -32.01
CA CYS A 29 -7.16 -28.94 -32.85
C CYS A 29 -5.84 -28.71 -33.61
N ARG A 30 -5.20 -29.83 -33.95
CA ARG A 30 -3.78 -30.02 -34.27
C ARG A 30 -3.43 -29.79 -35.76
N TYR A 31 -2.11 -29.64 -35.97
CA TYR A 31 -1.28 -29.70 -37.19
C TYR A 31 -1.88 -30.26 -38.49
N ALA A 32 -1.61 -29.55 -39.60
CA ALA A 32 -1.34 -30.15 -40.90
C ALA A 32 -0.37 -29.23 -41.69
N THR A 33 0.79 -29.80 -42.04
CA THR A 33 1.72 -29.32 -43.06
C THR A 33 1.18 -29.66 -44.43
N GLU A 34 1.27 -28.75 -45.42
CA GLU A 34 1.57 -29.09 -46.81
C GLU A 34 1.75 -27.84 -47.68
N ALA A 35 2.64 -27.96 -48.66
CA ALA A 35 3.11 -26.92 -49.56
C ALA A 35 2.31 -26.91 -50.87
N GLY A 36 2.11 -25.71 -51.43
CA GLY A 36 1.96 -25.48 -52.86
C GLY A 36 0.56 -25.72 -53.47
N THR A 37 -0.13 -24.65 -53.84
CA THR A 37 -0.47 -24.29 -55.23
C THR A 37 -1.45 -23.10 -55.23
N VAL A 38 -1.22 -22.17 -56.16
CA VAL A 38 -2.03 -20.97 -56.36
C VAL A 38 -3.38 -21.40 -56.96
N ALA A 39 -4.43 -21.35 -56.15
CA ALA A 39 -5.80 -21.56 -56.60
C ALA A 39 -6.68 -20.40 -56.13
N ALA A 40 -7.49 -19.90 -57.06
CA ALA A 40 -8.27 -18.67 -56.99
C ALA A 40 -9.00 -18.48 -55.66
N ALA A 41 -8.76 -17.33 -55.03
CA ALA A 41 -9.42 -16.91 -53.80
C ALA A 41 -10.92 -16.70 -54.05
N ALA A 42 -11.73 -17.65 -53.59
CA ALA A 42 -13.13 -17.41 -53.30
C ALA A 42 -13.22 -16.29 -52.24
N PRO A 43 -14.16 -15.34 -52.33
CA PRO A 43 -14.23 -14.20 -51.43
C PRO A 43 -14.51 -14.70 -50.01
N ALA A 44 -13.47 -14.73 -49.18
CA ALA A 44 -13.57 -14.97 -47.76
C ALA A 44 -14.58 -13.98 -47.18
N ALA A 45 -15.55 -14.52 -46.44
CA ALA A 45 -16.59 -13.77 -45.77
C ALA A 45 -16.00 -12.53 -45.07
N ILE A 46 -16.58 -11.38 -45.39
CA ILE A 46 -16.20 -10.04 -44.92
C ILE A 46 -16.44 -9.99 -43.41
N VAL A 47 -15.43 -10.37 -42.62
CA VAL A 47 -15.31 -9.94 -41.23
C VAL A 47 -15.21 -8.41 -41.29
N PRO A 48 -15.96 -7.63 -40.49
CA PRO A 48 -16.00 -6.18 -40.63
C PRO A 48 -14.59 -5.62 -40.37
N THR A 49 -13.90 -5.34 -41.47
CA THR A 49 -12.63 -4.60 -41.56
C THR A 49 -12.75 -3.19 -40.99
N SER A 50 -13.96 -2.78 -40.59
CA SER A 50 -14.31 -1.45 -40.09
C SER A 50 -13.67 -1.08 -38.74
N PHE A 51 -13.49 -2.01 -37.80
CA PHE A 51 -12.87 -1.67 -36.50
C PHE A 51 -11.34 -1.58 -36.60
N ILE A 52 -10.71 -2.50 -37.34
CA ILE A 52 -9.25 -2.47 -37.56
C ILE A 52 -8.87 -1.23 -38.38
N SER A 53 -9.71 -0.81 -39.34
CA SER A 53 -9.48 0.43 -40.10
C SER A 53 -9.61 1.72 -39.28
N GLN A 54 -10.23 1.66 -38.09
CA GLN A 54 -10.32 2.80 -37.17
C GLN A 54 -9.09 2.94 -36.26
N LEU A 55 -8.25 1.89 -36.19
CA LEU A 55 -7.00 1.95 -35.44
C LEU A 55 -6.00 2.85 -36.17
N GLU A 56 -5.09 3.46 -35.40
CA GLU A 56 -4.00 4.25 -35.97
C GLU A 56 -3.21 3.38 -36.96
N SER A 57 -3.14 3.82 -38.23
CA SER A 57 -2.48 3.09 -39.29
C SER A 57 -0.95 3.01 -39.11
N SER A 58 -0.35 3.98 -38.38
CA SER A 58 1.09 4.10 -38.13
C SER A 58 1.47 3.91 -36.66
N SER A 59 1.24 2.72 -36.10
CA SER A 59 1.57 2.47 -34.69
C SER A 59 3.08 2.25 -34.46
N SER A 60 3.67 3.02 -33.55
CA SER A 60 5.08 2.86 -33.15
C SER A 60 5.34 1.54 -32.40
N LEU A 61 4.33 0.99 -31.73
CA LEU A 61 4.42 -0.30 -31.01
C LEU A 61 4.56 -1.50 -31.95
N ALA A 62 4.10 -1.39 -33.20
CA ALA A 62 4.22 -2.45 -34.20
C ALA A 62 5.54 -2.38 -34.99
N MET A 63 6.39 -1.38 -34.75
CA MET A 63 7.71 -1.31 -35.37
C MET A 63 8.56 -2.50 -34.91
N PRO A 64 9.25 -3.19 -35.84
CA PRO A 64 10.11 -4.31 -35.45
C PRO A 64 11.24 -3.81 -34.56
N MET A 65 11.63 -4.65 -33.59
CA MET A 65 12.82 -4.38 -32.79
C MET A 65 14.03 -4.18 -33.72
N PRO A 66 14.89 -3.17 -33.50
CA PRO A 66 16.04 -2.90 -34.35
C PRO A 66 17.09 -4.03 -34.25
N ARG A 67 16.87 -5.12 -35.01
CA ARG A 67 17.72 -6.32 -35.10
C ARG A 67 18.47 -6.41 -36.43
N ASP A 68 18.05 -5.64 -37.45
CA ASP A 68 18.68 -5.61 -38.77
C ASP A 68 20.11 -5.06 -38.71
N ARG A 69 21.00 -5.54 -39.60
CA ARG A 69 22.40 -5.07 -39.71
C ARG A 69 22.53 -3.54 -39.81
N LYS A 70 21.58 -2.88 -40.48
CA LYS A 70 21.53 -1.41 -40.60
C LYS A 70 21.19 -0.74 -39.26
N SER A 71 20.18 -1.24 -38.55
CA SER A 71 19.76 -0.72 -37.25
C SER A 71 20.81 -0.94 -36.15
N GLN A 72 21.49 -2.09 -36.15
CA GLN A 72 22.59 -2.36 -35.23
C GLN A 72 23.80 -1.45 -35.47
N ARG A 73 24.08 -1.11 -36.74
CA ARG A 73 25.06 -0.06 -37.08
C ARG A 73 24.64 1.31 -36.54
N GLN A 74 23.34 1.63 -36.56
CA GLN A 74 22.81 2.89 -36.02
C GLN A 74 22.92 2.94 -34.49
N ILE A 75 22.62 1.84 -33.78
CA ILE A 75 22.81 1.73 -32.32
C ILE A 75 24.28 1.95 -31.97
N ARG A 76 25.21 1.28 -32.67
CA ARG A 76 26.66 1.48 -32.45
C ARG A 76 27.13 2.91 -32.70
N ARG A 77 26.48 3.64 -33.62
CA ARG A 77 26.76 5.06 -33.90
C ARG A 77 26.05 6.02 -32.93
N PHE A 78 25.09 5.55 -32.13
CA PHE A 78 24.31 6.40 -31.24
C PHE A 78 25.12 6.73 -29.97
N ASN A 79 25.81 7.87 -29.99
CA ASN A 79 26.58 8.37 -28.85
C ASN A 79 26.08 9.76 -28.40
N PRO A 80 25.19 9.84 -27.39
CA PRO A 80 24.64 11.11 -26.94
C PRO A 80 25.68 12.02 -26.28
N ARG A 81 26.64 11.45 -25.53
CA ARG A 81 27.73 12.20 -24.89
C ARG A 81 28.66 12.83 -25.92
N GLY A 82 29.06 12.06 -26.95
CA GLY A 82 29.86 12.56 -28.05
C GLY A 82 29.17 13.67 -28.83
N ARG A 83 27.87 13.56 -29.08
CA ARG A 83 27.07 14.62 -29.71
C ARG A 83 26.98 15.89 -28.88
N ALA A 84 26.97 15.79 -27.55
CA ALA A 84 27.02 16.96 -26.68
C ALA A 84 28.40 17.63 -26.73
N MET A 85 29.48 16.85 -26.64
CA MET A 85 30.86 17.37 -26.68
C MET A 85 31.24 17.99 -28.03
N ALA A 86 30.76 17.41 -29.14
CA ALA A 86 31.04 17.94 -30.48
C ALA A 86 30.27 19.24 -30.80
N ARG A 87 29.21 19.56 -30.04
CA ARG A 87 28.43 20.78 -30.24
C ARG A 87 29.21 21.99 -29.73
N ARG A 88 29.31 23.00 -30.58
CA ARG A 88 29.95 24.30 -30.24
C ARG A 88 29.00 25.25 -29.50
N TYR A 89 27.70 24.98 -29.53
CA TYR A 89 26.65 25.82 -28.94
C TYR A 89 25.56 24.97 -28.29
N GLU A 90 24.85 25.56 -27.35
CA GLU A 90 23.69 24.94 -26.68
C GLU A 90 22.48 24.90 -27.63
N LEU A 91 21.70 23.82 -27.57
CA LEU A 91 20.46 23.78 -28.35
C LEU A 91 19.48 24.82 -27.78
N PRO A 92 18.72 25.50 -28.66
CA PRO A 92 17.66 26.39 -28.19
C PRO A 92 16.64 25.60 -27.36
N GLY A 93 16.12 26.24 -26.31
CA GLY A 93 15.05 25.67 -25.49
C GLY A 93 13.77 25.44 -26.29
N THR A 94 12.96 24.49 -25.86
CA THR A 94 11.67 24.21 -26.48
C THR A 94 10.66 25.33 -26.22
N ARG A 95 9.70 25.53 -27.14
CA ARG A 95 8.57 26.46 -26.95
C ARG A 95 7.68 26.07 -25.76
N PHE A 96 7.56 24.78 -25.48
CA PHE A 96 6.81 24.28 -24.34
C PHE A 96 7.65 24.43 -23.06
N GLN A 97 7.18 25.29 -22.14
CA GLN A 97 7.84 25.62 -20.87
C GLN A 97 6.88 25.48 -19.68
N TYR A 98 6.00 24.48 -19.72
CA TYR A 98 5.11 24.21 -18.60
C TYR A 98 5.91 23.67 -17.41
N HIS A 99 5.71 24.27 -16.23
CA HIS A 99 6.24 23.79 -14.96
C HIS A 99 5.09 23.65 -13.96
N PRO A 100 5.07 22.57 -13.15
CA PRO A 100 3.96 22.35 -12.23
C PRO A 100 3.88 23.46 -11.17
N PRO A 101 2.68 24.02 -10.93
CA PRO A 101 2.48 25.08 -9.95
C PRO A 101 2.86 24.61 -8.55
N LYS A 102 3.23 25.56 -7.68
CA LYS A 102 3.57 25.26 -6.27
C LYS A 102 2.33 24.88 -5.45
N TYR A 103 1.19 25.45 -5.79
CA TYR A 103 -0.06 25.29 -5.06
C TYR A 103 -1.15 24.87 -6.03
N ASP A 104 -1.99 23.93 -5.61
CA ASP A 104 -3.26 23.66 -6.27
C ASP A 104 -4.26 24.76 -5.87
N ARG A 105 -4.77 25.49 -6.87
CA ARG A 105 -5.75 26.57 -6.68
C ARG A 105 -7.17 26.13 -7.06
N GLY A 106 -7.39 24.83 -7.22
CA GLY A 106 -8.67 24.24 -7.58
C GLY A 106 -8.78 23.88 -9.06
N LYS A 107 -9.76 23.01 -9.34
CA LYS A 107 -9.97 22.33 -10.62
C LYS A 107 -10.11 23.25 -11.84
N PHE A 108 -10.62 24.46 -11.64
CA PHE A 108 -10.89 25.40 -12.74
C PHE A 108 -9.79 26.44 -12.96
N HIS A 109 -8.69 26.39 -12.20
CA HIS A 109 -7.57 27.27 -12.47
C HIS A 109 -6.91 26.89 -13.80
N PRO A 110 -6.58 27.83 -14.71
CA PRO A 110 -5.93 27.49 -15.99
C PRO A 110 -4.66 26.63 -15.87
N VAL A 111 -3.85 26.84 -14.83
CA VAL A 111 -2.63 26.05 -14.60
C VAL A 111 -2.91 24.99 -13.54
N GLN A 112 -3.16 23.76 -14.00
CA GLN A 112 -3.40 22.61 -13.15
C GLN A 112 -2.10 21.93 -12.73
N PRO A 113 -2.02 21.35 -11.51
CA PRO A 113 -0.90 20.49 -11.13
C PRO A 113 -0.93 19.16 -11.87
N LEU A 114 0.25 18.58 -12.10
CA LEU A 114 0.39 17.22 -12.64
C LEU A 114 0.16 16.17 -11.54
N PRO A 115 -0.32 14.96 -11.90
CA PRO A 115 -0.42 13.86 -10.96
C PRO A 115 0.98 13.41 -10.50
N SER A 116 1.06 12.78 -9.32
CA SER A 116 2.32 12.35 -8.71
C SER A 116 3.08 11.27 -9.48
N SER A 117 2.44 10.60 -10.45
CA SER A 117 3.06 9.63 -11.33
C SER A 117 3.94 10.26 -12.41
N GLU A 118 3.69 11.52 -12.75
CA GLU A 118 4.44 12.23 -13.79
C GLU A 118 5.84 12.59 -13.28
N PRO A 119 6.91 12.31 -14.04
CA PRO A 119 8.29 12.52 -13.61
C PRO A 119 8.64 14.00 -13.41
N THR A 120 7.92 14.90 -14.08
CA THR A 120 8.09 16.35 -13.94
C THR A 120 7.30 16.93 -12.78
N SER A 121 6.43 16.14 -12.13
CA SER A 121 5.61 16.60 -11.00
C SER A 121 6.46 16.87 -9.74
N ARG A 122 6.00 17.79 -8.88
CA ARG A 122 6.73 18.14 -7.64
C ARG A 122 6.66 17.05 -6.57
N GLN A 123 5.67 16.17 -6.68
CA GLN A 123 5.40 15.08 -5.73
C GLN A 123 5.88 13.73 -6.27
N PHE A 124 6.63 13.74 -7.38
CA PHE A 124 7.13 12.53 -7.99
C PHE A 124 8.02 11.77 -7.00
N VAL A 125 7.71 10.49 -6.83
CA VAL A 125 8.56 9.54 -6.13
C VAL A 125 8.90 8.47 -7.15
N PRO A 126 10.19 8.17 -7.38
CA PRO A 126 10.58 7.07 -8.26
C PRO A 126 9.86 5.78 -7.88
N GLY A 127 9.57 4.97 -8.89
CA GLY A 127 8.90 3.67 -8.73
C GLY A 127 9.74 2.65 -7.93
N PRO A 128 9.32 1.37 -7.93
CA PRO A 128 10.01 0.33 -7.16
C PRO A 128 11.45 0.13 -7.67
N PHE A 129 12.38 -0.03 -6.72
CA PHE A 129 13.80 -0.28 -7.02
C PHE A 129 14.11 -1.78 -7.11
N ASN A 130 13.39 -2.59 -6.35
CA ASN A 130 13.55 -4.03 -6.19
C ASN A 130 12.20 -4.66 -5.87
N ILE A 131 12.14 -5.99 -5.93
CA ILE A 131 10.99 -6.77 -5.48
C ILE A 131 11.33 -7.31 -4.08
N PRO A 132 10.58 -6.94 -3.02
CA PRO A 132 10.85 -7.45 -1.68
C PRO A 132 10.67 -8.96 -1.63
N ARG A 133 11.68 -9.69 -1.15
CA ARG A 133 11.64 -11.15 -1.07
C ARG A 133 10.43 -11.67 -0.30
N LEU A 134 10.09 -11.01 0.81
CA LEU A 134 8.97 -11.44 1.67
C LEU A 134 7.62 -11.30 0.95
N LYS A 135 7.47 -10.29 0.11
CA LYS A 135 6.27 -10.07 -0.71
C LYS A 135 6.15 -11.15 -1.79
N HIS A 136 7.26 -11.50 -2.42
CA HIS A 136 7.32 -12.58 -3.41
C HIS A 136 6.98 -13.94 -2.78
N THR A 137 7.62 -14.29 -1.65
CA THR A 137 7.29 -15.50 -0.89
C THR A 137 5.82 -15.53 -0.49
N TYR A 138 5.27 -14.39 -0.05
CA TYR A 138 3.87 -14.28 0.29
C TYR A 138 2.95 -14.59 -0.90
N GLN A 139 3.22 -14.01 -2.07
CA GLN A 139 2.40 -14.19 -3.28
C GLN A 139 2.47 -15.63 -3.81
N ASP A 140 3.66 -16.22 -3.83
CA ASP A 140 3.87 -17.53 -4.45
C ASP A 140 3.39 -18.69 -3.56
N THR A 141 3.62 -18.60 -2.25
CA THR A 141 3.40 -19.73 -1.32
C THR A 141 2.26 -19.46 -0.34
N ILE A 142 2.44 -18.49 0.56
CA ILE A 142 1.55 -18.22 1.69
C ILE A 142 0.12 -17.88 1.25
N THR A 143 -0.04 -17.17 0.13
CA THR A 143 -1.35 -16.77 -0.40
C THR A 143 -2.24 -18.00 -0.67
N HIS A 144 -1.67 -19.03 -1.30
CA HIS A 144 -2.36 -20.28 -1.61
C HIS A 144 -2.65 -21.10 -0.34
N ASP A 145 -1.70 -21.14 0.59
CA ASP A 145 -1.84 -21.84 1.86
C ASP A 145 -2.93 -21.22 2.75
N ILE A 146 -2.98 -19.89 2.84
CA ILE A 146 -4.03 -19.19 3.59
C ILE A 146 -5.40 -19.44 2.96
N LEU A 147 -5.50 -19.39 1.64
CA LEU A 147 -6.75 -19.61 0.92
C LEU A 147 -7.28 -21.02 1.17
N THR A 148 -6.42 -22.03 1.06
CA THR A 148 -6.81 -23.44 1.26
C THR A 148 -7.15 -23.74 2.72
N LEU A 149 -6.35 -23.24 3.68
CA LEU A 149 -6.56 -23.44 5.11
C LEU A 149 -7.85 -22.78 5.62
N ALA A 150 -8.16 -21.58 5.12
CA ALA A 150 -9.32 -20.82 5.56
C ALA A 150 -10.60 -21.06 4.73
N TYR A 151 -10.54 -21.95 3.73
CA TYR A 151 -11.66 -22.22 2.85
C TYR A 151 -12.86 -22.79 3.60
N THR A 152 -14.03 -22.17 3.39
CA THR A 152 -15.32 -22.68 3.84
C THR A 152 -16.16 -23.04 2.63
N HIS A 153 -16.53 -24.31 2.50
CA HIS A 153 -17.35 -24.77 1.38
C HIS A 153 -18.71 -24.06 1.35
N LYS A 154 -19.05 -23.48 0.20
CA LYS A 154 -20.37 -22.89 -0.09
C LYS A 154 -21.09 -23.83 -1.04
N VAL A 155 -22.30 -24.27 -0.66
CA VAL A 155 -23.09 -25.20 -1.49
C VAL A 155 -23.59 -24.44 -2.72
N PRO A 156 -23.52 -25.01 -3.94
CA PRO A 156 -24.03 -24.35 -5.13
C PRO A 156 -25.54 -24.08 -4.97
N GLY A 157 -25.94 -22.81 -5.17
CA GLY A 157 -27.32 -22.36 -4.99
C GLY A 157 -27.69 -21.89 -3.57
N GLU A 158 -26.78 -21.97 -2.60
CA GLU A 158 -26.99 -21.35 -1.29
C GLU A 158 -27.14 -19.82 -1.45
N PRO A 159 -28.21 -19.19 -0.93
CA PRO A 159 -28.37 -17.75 -1.03
C PRO A 159 -27.27 -17.05 -0.23
N GLU A 160 -26.61 -16.09 -0.85
CA GLU A 160 -25.62 -15.28 -0.15
C GLU A 160 -26.27 -14.54 1.01
N ARG A 161 -25.65 -14.63 2.19
CA ARG A 161 -26.10 -13.84 3.35
C ARG A 161 -25.98 -12.35 2.98
N PRO A 162 -27.06 -11.56 3.12
CA PRO A 162 -27.00 -10.15 2.77
C PRO A 162 -26.04 -9.43 3.71
N ILE A 163 -24.87 -9.06 3.19
CA ILE A 163 -23.93 -8.22 3.93
C ILE A 163 -24.40 -6.77 3.72
N PRO A 164 -24.68 -6.02 4.80
CA PRO A 164 -25.12 -4.64 4.68
C PRO A 164 -24.06 -3.82 3.94
N ARG A 165 -24.48 -3.15 2.87
CA ARG A 165 -23.60 -2.35 2.01
C ARG A 165 -23.22 -1.04 2.69
N LYS A 166 -24.18 -0.42 3.40
CA LYS A 166 -23.96 0.82 4.15
C LYS A 166 -23.78 0.53 5.64
N PHE A 167 -23.10 1.44 6.31
CA PHE A 167 -22.89 1.38 7.75
C PHE A 167 -24.19 1.57 8.53
N GLU A 168 -25.07 2.46 8.05
CA GLU A 168 -26.35 2.80 8.68
C GLU A 168 -27.31 1.61 8.76
N ASP A 169 -27.32 0.75 7.74
CA ASP A 169 -28.13 -0.46 7.68
C ASP A 169 -27.83 -1.46 8.82
N ARG A 170 -26.69 -1.30 9.50
CA ARG A 170 -26.30 -2.13 10.66
C ARG A 170 -26.88 -1.60 11.97
N LEU A 171 -27.24 -0.32 12.02
CA LEU A 171 -27.86 0.27 13.19
C LEU A 171 -29.34 -0.10 13.19
N LYS A 172 -29.82 -0.56 14.35
CA LYS A 172 -31.21 -0.99 14.48
C LYS A 172 -32.13 0.21 14.24
N THR A 173 -33.07 0.08 13.31
CA THR A 173 -34.18 1.00 13.12
C THR A 173 -35.31 0.69 14.09
N TRP A 174 -36.14 1.70 14.34
CA TRP A 174 -37.39 1.51 15.08
C TRP A 174 -38.42 0.89 14.14
N ASP A 175 -39.26 0.04 14.70
CA ASP A 175 -40.38 -0.60 14.01
C ASP A 175 -41.55 0.38 13.86
N ASP A 176 -42.45 0.14 12.90
CA ASP A 176 -43.59 1.04 12.63
C ASP A 176 -44.76 0.86 13.63
N SER A 177 -44.53 0.24 14.80
CA SER A 177 -45.55 0.01 15.83
C SER A 177 -46.08 1.30 16.48
N SER A 178 -45.34 2.40 16.37
CA SER A 178 -45.70 3.69 16.94
C SER A 178 -45.49 4.83 15.94
N PRO A 179 -46.42 5.79 15.82
CA PRO A 179 -46.23 6.98 14.98
C PRO A 179 -44.94 7.77 15.30
N TYR A 180 -44.45 7.68 16.53
CA TYR A 180 -43.21 8.34 16.96
C TYR A 180 -41.94 7.71 16.37
N HIS A 181 -41.99 6.48 15.85
CA HIS A 181 -40.84 5.79 15.29
C HIS A 181 -40.47 6.26 13.88
N LYS A 182 -41.42 6.85 13.13
CA LYS A 182 -41.26 7.23 11.72
C LYS A 182 -40.11 8.21 11.46
N ASN A 183 -39.89 9.18 12.34
CA ASN A 183 -38.83 10.20 12.22
C ASN A 183 -37.74 10.05 13.29
N ARG A 184 -37.69 8.92 13.98
CA ARG A 184 -36.71 8.68 15.05
C ARG A 184 -35.41 8.18 14.43
N GLY A 185 -34.30 8.82 14.79
CA GLY A 185 -32.98 8.38 14.36
C GLY A 185 -32.66 6.94 14.80
N HIS A 186 -31.71 6.31 14.10
CA HIS A 186 -31.27 4.95 14.39
C HIS A 186 -30.86 4.76 15.87
N ALA A 187 -31.08 3.55 16.39
CA ALA A 187 -30.62 3.19 17.72
C ALA A 187 -29.09 3.10 17.78
N ARG A 188 -28.54 3.28 18.99
CA ARG A 188 -27.10 3.09 19.25
C ARG A 188 -26.69 1.64 18.97
N PRO A 189 -25.41 1.38 18.66
CA PRO A 189 -24.90 0.02 18.52
C PRO A 189 -25.26 -0.83 19.75
N ARG A 190 -25.71 -2.07 19.53
CA ARG A 190 -26.13 -2.96 20.63
C ARG A 190 -25.01 -3.25 21.62
N ARG A 191 -23.75 -3.27 21.17
CA ARG A 191 -22.56 -3.54 21.98
C ARG A 191 -21.51 -2.48 21.75
N GLY A 192 -21.08 -1.83 22.82
CA GLY A 192 -20.07 -0.77 22.78
C GLY A 192 -20.57 0.54 22.16
N ASP A 193 -19.66 1.49 22.06
CA ASP A 193 -19.95 2.82 21.51
C ASP A 193 -19.84 2.85 19.96
N LYS A 194 -19.03 1.95 19.39
CA LYS A 194 -18.74 1.90 17.95
C LYS A 194 -19.04 0.52 17.37
N LEU A 195 -19.51 0.48 16.12
CA LEU A 195 -19.71 -0.77 15.40
C LEU A 195 -18.36 -1.40 15.02
N PRO A 196 -18.10 -2.67 15.36
CA PRO A 196 -16.89 -3.36 14.93
C PRO A 196 -16.93 -3.68 13.44
N LEU A 197 -15.77 -3.92 12.82
CA LEU A 197 -15.71 -4.44 11.46
C LEU A 197 -16.33 -5.84 11.41
N MET A 198 -17.02 -6.17 10.31
CA MET A 198 -17.56 -7.51 10.09
C MET A 198 -16.50 -8.39 9.43
N GLU A 199 -16.30 -9.58 10.00
CA GLU A 199 -15.48 -10.61 9.38
C GLU A 199 -16.13 -11.08 8.09
N LYS A 200 -15.36 -11.09 7.01
CA LYS A 200 -15.73 -11.79 5.78
C LYS A 200 -14.94 -13.10 5.74
N PRO A 201 -15.53 -14.22 5.25
CA PRO A 201 -14.76 -15.41 4.95
C PRO A 201 -13.65 -15.06 3.96
N ILE A 202 -12.51 -15.76 4.04
CA ILE A 202 -11.42 -15.55 3.11
C ILE A 202 -11.78 -16.26 1.80
N ASP A 203 -11.90 -15.49 0.74
CA ASP A 203 -12.07 -15.91 -0.64
C ASP A 203 -10.81 -15.47 -1.44
N PHE A 204 -10.71 -15.87 -2.71
CA PHE A 204 -9.58 -15.53 -3.58
C PHE A 204 -9.36 -14.02 -3.85
N THR A 205 -10.35 -13.19 -3.52
CA THR A 205 -10.28 -11.72 -3.72
C THR A 205 -9.86 -10.94 -2.49
N ASN A 206 -9.94 -11.54 -1.29
CA ASN A 206 -9.76 -10.85 -0.01
C ASN A 206 -8.80 -11.60 0.91
N ILE A 207 -7.69 -12.07 0.34
CA ILE A 207 -6.62 -12.71 1.09
C ILE A 207 -5.90 -11.64 1.94
N PRO A 208 -5.70 -11.86 3.25
CA PRO A 208 -5.05 -10.89 4.12
C PRO A 208 -3.61 -10.59 3.70
N GLU A 209 -3.27 -9.32 3.53
CA GLU A 209 -1.96 -8.78 3.14
C GLU A 209 -1.49 -7.72 4.12
N ILE A 210 -0.20 -7.41 4.13
CA ILE A 210 0.33 -6.25 4.86
C ILE A 210 0.04 -4.99 4.05
N GLU A 211 -0.74 -4.07 4.61
CA GLU A 211 -1.05 -2.78 3.97
C GLU A 211 0.00 -1.72 4.33
N SER A 212 0.29 -1.60 5.63
CA SER A 212 1.23 -0.61 6.14
C SER A 212 1.80 -0.99 7.49
N VAL A 213 2.97 -0.44 7.81
CA VAL A 213 3.58 -0.58 9.13
C VAL A 213 3.79 0.82 9.71
N ALA A 214 3.05 1.12 10.76
CA ALA A 214 3.15 2.35 11.53
C ALA A 214 4.17 2.18 12.66
N LEU A 215 5.20 3.00 12.64
CA LEU A 215 6.28 3.02 13.62
C LEU A 215 6.13 4.26 14.48
N SER A 216 6.00 4.07 15.78
CA SER A 216 5.74 5.15 16.73
C SER A 216 6.69 5.04 17.90
N CYS A 217 7.37 6.13 18.18
CA CYS A 217 8.29 6.26 19.28
C CYS A 217 7.82 7.40 20.17
N TYR A 218 7.56 7.11 21.44
CA TYR A 218 7.27 8.12 22.45
C TYR A 218 8.49 8.27 23.35
N ILE A 219 9.00 9.50 23.43
CA ILE A 219 10.24 9.84 24.14
C ILE A 219 9.84 10.68 25.33
N ARG A 220 9.79 10.06 26.51
CA ARG A 220 9.30 10.70 27.74
C ARG A 220 10.07 11.98 28.07
N ASP A 221 11.38 11.95 27.89
CA ASP A 221 12.27 13.04 28.32
C ASP A 221 12.42 14.14 27.25
N ALA A 222 11.71 14.04 26.10
CA ALA A 222 11.79 14.98 24.99
C ALA A 222 11.35 16.42 25.33
N ASN A 223 10.50 16.60 26.34
CA ASN A 223 10.11 17.94 26.79
C ASN A 223 11.25 18.66 27.53
N LYS A 224 12.12 17.91 28.22
CA LYS A 224 13.23 18.46 29.01
C LYS A 224 14.53 18.49 28.22
N ASN A 225 14.81 17.41 27.49
CA ASN A 225 16.03 17.24 26.71
C ASN A 225 15.68 17.10 25.22
N ARG A 226 16.07 18.11 24.44
CA ARG A 226 15.88 18.12 22.99
C ARG A 226 16.77 17.10 22.28
N ASP A 227 17.94 16.78 22.82
CA ASP A 227 18.89 15.86 22.19
C ASP A 227 18.37 14.43 22.21
N ALA A 228 17.66 14.04 23.27
CA ALA A 228 16.95 12.76 23.34
C ALA A 228 15.90 12.63 22.22
N TRP A 229 15.22 13.74 21.88
CA TRP A 229 14.29 13.77 20.75
C TRP A 229 15.02 13.64 19.40
N VAL A 230 16.14 14.34 19.24
CA VAL A 230 16.97 14.26 18.01
C VAL A 230 17.48 12.83 17.81
N ALA A 231 17.99 12.19 18.86
CA ALA A 231 18.47 10.80 18.81
C ALA A 231 17.36 9.82 18.38
N GLY A 232 16.14 9.97 18.91
CA GLY A 232 15.01 9.16 18.48
C GLY A 232 14.57 9.44 17.04
N TRP A 233 14.64 10.70 16.59
CA TRP A 233 14.30 11.09 15.23
C TRP A 233 15.31 10.54 14.22
N THR A 234 16.61 10.61 14.51
CA THR A 234 17.68 10.07 13.65
C THR A 234 17.64 8.55 13.60
N ALA A 235 17.44 7.87 14.74
CA ALA A 235 17.32 6.41 14.79
C ALA A 235 16.13 5.91 13.96
N LEU A 236 14.95 6.54 14.11
CA LEU A 236 13.77 6.14 13.34
C LEU A 236 13.95 6.45 11.84
N ARG A 237 14.60 7.57 11.50
CA ARG A 237 14.92 7.91 10.11
C ARG A 237 15.84 6.85 9.48
N ALA A 238 16.85 6.38 10.21
CA ALA A 238 17.78 5.36 9.75
C ALA A 238 17.05 4.03 9.47
N ILE A 239 16.22 3.56 10.40
CA ILE A 239 15.45 2.31 10.22
C ILE A 239 14.48 2.41 9.03
N CYS A 240 13.76 3.53 8.92
CA CYS A 240 12.68 3.70 7.95
C CYS A 240 13.15 4.07 6.55
N GLY A 241 14.30 4.73 6.41
CA GLY A 241 14.73 5.35 5.16
C GLY A 241 13.88 6.56 4.73
N ARG A 242 13.07 7.12 5.63
CA ARG A 242 12.16 8.26 5.36
C ARG A 242 12.26 9.29 6.47
N SER A 243 11.99 10.55 6.14
CA SER A 243 11.85 11.59 7.18
C SER A 243 10.59 11.33 8.01
N PRO A 244 10.71 11.11 9.33
CA PRO A 244 9.55 10.85 10.16
C PRO A 244 8.87 12.16 10.61
N TRP A 245 7.61 12.06 11.02
CA TRP A 245 6.80 13.16 11.53
C TRP A 245 6.97 13.32 13.04
N ASN A 246 6.83 14.56 13.51
CA ASN A 246 6.98 14.89 14.92
C ASN A 246 5.64 14.68 15.64
N ILE A 247 5.65 13.89 16.71
CA ILE A 247 4.49 13.73 17.60
C ILE A 247 4.56 14.82 18.66
N ARG A 248 3.44 15.54 18.83
CA ARG A 248 3.26 16.52 19.89
C ARG A 248 2.22 16.07 20.90
N THR A 249 2.35 16.53 22.13
CA THR A 249 1.41 16.21 23.20
C THR A 249 0.02 16.80 22.92
N LYS A 250 -1.01 15.93 22.92
CA LYS A 250 -2.41 16.33 22.79
C LYS A 250 -3.03 16.78 24.11
N LYS A 251 -2.87 15.98 25.17
CA LYS A 251 -3.42 16.22 26.51
C LYS A 251 -2.29 16.53 27.49
N PRO A 252 -2.22 17.73 28.08
CA PRO A 252 -1.25 18.02 29.13
C PRO A 252 -1.64 17.29 30.42
N GLN A 253 -0.64 16.85 31.17
CA GLN A 253 -0.84 16.26 32.50
C GLN A 253 0.33 16.64 33.40
N GLN A 254 0.04 17.28 34.52
CA GLN A 254 1.07 17.84 35.40
C GLN A 254 1.90 16.75 36.10
N GLN A 255 1.27 15.64 36.48
CA GLN A 255 1.94 14.48 37.08
C GLN A 255 3.04 13.88 36.18
N TRP A 256 2.89 13.98 34.85
CA TRP A 256 3.90 13.52 33.89
C TRP A 256 4.74 14.66 33.33
N HIS A 257 4.67 15.85 33.94
CA HIS A 257 5.37 17.07 33.52
C HIS A 257 5.22 17.36 32.01
N THR A 258 4.05 17.04 31.45
CA THR A 258 3.82 17.15 30.01
C THR A 258 3.01 18.40 29.70
N GLN A 259 3.53 19.26 28.82
CA GLN A 259 2.87 20.48 28.37
C GLN A 259 2.07 20.27 27.07
N ARG A 260 1.03 21.07 26.84
CA ARG A 260 0.23 21.02 25.62
C ARG A 260 1.10 21.44 24.43
N ASN A 261 1.04 20.70 23.33
CA ASN A 261 1.82 20.96 22.11
C ASN A 261 3.36 20.85 22.25
N GLY A 262 3.85 20.34 23.39
CA GLY A 262 5.25 20.00 23.60
C GLY A 262 5.73 18.84 22.71
N LEU A 263 7.04 18.75 22.50
CA LEU A 263 7.67 17.65 21.75
C LEU A 263 7.54 16.36 22.55
N ALA A 264 6.92 15.34 21.96
CA ALA A 264 6.60 14.10 22.65
C ALA A 264 7.26 12.87 22.03
N GLY A 265 7.49 12.89 20.72
CA GLY A 265 8.01 11.72 20.04
C GLY A 265 8.05 11.87 18.52
N VAL A 266 8.15 10.72 17.86
CA VAL A 266 8.38 10.62 16.43
C VAL A 266 7.54 9.47 15.85
N HIS A 267 6.99 9.68 14.65
CA HIS A 267 6.13 8.73 13.96
C HIS A 267 6.54 8.58 12.50
N SER A 268 6.48 7.37 11.96
CA SER A 268 6.57 7.14 10.52
C SER A 268 5.64 6.00 10.11
N VAL A 269 5.23 6.01 8.84
CA VAL A 269 4.36 4.98 8.27
C VAL A 269 5.05 4.47 7.04
N LEU A 270 5.34 3.17 7.04
CA LEU A 270 5.84 2.42 5.91
C LEU A 270 4.65 1.83 5.15
N LYS A 271 4.71 1.86 3.82
CA LYS A 271 3.68 1.36 2.92
C LYS A 271 4.33 0.59 1.77
N SER A 272 3.56 -0.29 1.14
CA SER A 272 4.00 -1.09 -0.01
C SER A 272 5.31 -1.84 0.29
N ASP A 273 6.26 -1.82 -0.62
CA ASP A 273 7.47 -2.62 -0.61
C ASP A 273 8.35 -2.39 0.63
N MET A 274 8.49 -1.14 1.06
CA MET A 274 9.25 -0.80 2.28
C MET A 274 8.64 -1.38 3.57
N ALA A 275 7.32 -1.63 3.60
CA ALA A 275 6.69 -2.28 4.74
C ALA A 275 7.10 -3.76 4.82
N TYR A 276 7.15 -4.44 3.68
CA TYR A 276 7.63 -5.82 3.59
C TYR A 276 9.13 -5.92 3.92
N GLU A 277 9.97 -5.03 3.41
CA GLU A 277 11.41 -4.99 3.75
C GLU A 277 11.66 -4.72 5.23
N PHE A 278 10.84 -3.88 5.88
CA PHE A 278 10.94 -3.65 7.31
C PHE A 278 10.56 -4.89 8.12
N ILE A 279 9.45 -5.55 7.77
CA ILE A 279 9.01 -6.78 8.46
C ILE A 279 10.04 -7.89 8.27
N ASP A 280 10.60 -8.01 7.07
CA ASP A 280 11.64 -8.97 6.78
C ASP A 280 12.89 -8.75 7.66
N ARG A 281 13.39 -7.51 7.74
CA ARG A 281 14.48 -7.14 8.66
C ARG A 281 14.14 -7.46 10.11
N LEU A 282 12.91 -7.17 10.52
CA LEU A 282 12.44 -7.41 11.88
C LEU A 282 12.41 -8.90 12.22
N LEU A 283 11.82 -9.73 11.37
CA LEU A 283 11.66 -11.17 11.60
C LEU A 283 12.97 -11.93 11.50
N THR A 284 13.82 -11.60 10.51
CA THR A 284 15.03 -12.38 10.23
C THR A 284 16.26 -11.91 11.01
N PHE A 285 16.39 -10.62 11.28
CA PHE A 285 17.58 -10.08 11.97
C PHE A 285 17.31 -9.64 13.40
N VAL A 286 16.22 -8.91 13.65
CA VAL A 286 16.02 -8.25 14.95
C VAL A 286 15.50 -9.22 16.00
N LEU A 287 14.35 -9.86 15.75
CA LEU A 287 13.70 -10.72 16.75
C LEU A 287 14.57 -11.91 17.20
N PRO A 288 15.29 -12.62 16.31
CA PRO A 288 16.12 -13.76 16.73
C PRO A 288 17.33 -13.36 17.58
N ARG A 289 17.78 -12.09 17.51
CA ARG A 289 18.87 -11.57 18.34
C ARG A 289 18.44 -11.20 19.75
N ILE A 290 17.14 -11.14 20.02
CA ILE A 290 16.62 -10.81 21.33
C ILE A 290 16.77 -12.04 22.24
N LYS A 291 17.63 -11.92 23.25
CA LYS A 291 17.79 -12.95 24.27
C LYS A 291 16.49 -13.18 25.05
N ASP A 292 16.16 -14.45 25.27
CA ASP A 292 15.00 -14.91 26.04
C ASP A 292 13.65 -14.31 25.56
N TRP A 293 13.52 -14.06 24.24
CA TRP A 293 12.25 -13.59 23.69
C TRP A 293 11.28 -14.75 23.49
N PRO A 294 10.15 -14.82 24.24
CA PRO A 294 9.22 -15.93 24.12
C PRO A 294 8.45 -15.90 22.80
N GLY A 295 8.33 -14.74 22.15
CA GLY A 295 7.42 -14.50 21.04
C GLY A 295 6.38 -13.43 21.37
N GLN A 296 5.58 -13.06 20.38
CA GLN A 296 4.54 -12.05 20.56
C GLN A 296 3.30 -12.66 21.23
N PRO A 297 2.68 -12.02 22.23
CA PRO A 297 1.49 -12.57 22.86
C PRO A 297 0.33 -12.74 21.87
N ALA A 298 -0.31 -13.91 21.90
CA ALA A 298 -1.45 -14.27 21.07
C ALA A 298 -2.69 -13.38 21.31
N THR A 299 -2.74 -12.68 22.45
CA THR A 299 -3.80 -11.70 22.79
C THR A 299 -3.67 -10.38 22.03
N THR A 300 -2.56 -10.15 21.33
CA THR A 300 -2.36 -8.94 20.53
C THR A 300 -3.38 -8.81 19.42
N GLY A 301 -3.92 -7.60 19.29
CA GLY A 301 -4.75 -7.18 18.17
C GLY A 301 -5.82 -6.18 18.60
N ASP A 302 -6.27 -5.34 17.67
CA ASP A 302 -7.26 -4.29 17.93
C ASP A 302 -8.70 -4.68 17.54
N LYS A 303 -8.93 -5.96 17.23
CA LYS A 303 -10.16 -6.58 16.71
C LYS A 303 -10.47 -6.23 15.25
N ASN A 304 -9.68 -5.36 14.63
CA ASN A 304 -9.88 -4.89 13.26
C ASN A 304 -8.81 -5.40 12.31
N GLY A 305 -8.01 -6.40 12.72
CA GLY A 305 -6.96 -6.99 11.89
C GLY A 305 -5.62 -6.27 11.94
N ASN A 306 -5.38 -5.42 12.94
CA ASN A 306 -4.06 -4.82 13.15
C ASN A 306 -3.35 -5.50 14.32
N ILE A 307 -2.04 -5.71 14.18
CA ILE A 307 -1.17 -6.33 15.19
C ILE A 307 -0.18 -5.30 15.71
N GLN A 308 0.08 -5.32 17.02
CA GLN A 308 0.93 -4.34 17.68
C GLN A 308 2.06 -5.04 18.44
N LEU A 309 3.30 -4.68 18.12
CA LEU A 309 4.50 -5.19 18.76
C LEU A 309 5.26 -4.03 19.41
N GLY A 310 5.89 -4.28 20.56
CA GLY A 310 6.72 -3.30 21.25
C GLY A 310 8.15 -3.79 21.33
N LEU A 311 9.09 -2.92 20.95
CA LEU A 311 10.52 -3.14 21.13
C LEU A 311 11.05 -2.26 22.25
N ARG A 312 11.80 -2.89 23.16
CA ARG A 312 12.54 -2.18 24.20
C ARG A 312 13.72 -1.43 23.58
N PRO A 313 14.22 -0.34 24.21
CA PRO A 313 15.39 0.41 23.75
C PRO A 313 16.58 -0.45 23.35
N GLN A 314 16.89 -1.48 24.15
CA GLN A 314 18.01 -2.39 23.91
C GLN A 314 17.85 -3.18 22.61
N TRP A 315 16.62 -3.57 22.28
CA TRP A 315 16.34 -4.38 21.08
C TRP A 315 16.40 -3.55 19.80
N LEU A 316 16.21 -2.23 19.91
CA LEU A 316 16.33 -1.31 18.79
C LEU A 316 17.78 -1.24 18.26
N ALA A 317 18.77 -1.49 19.12
CA ALA A 317 20.18 -1.56 18.72
C ALA A 317 20.51 -2.73 17.77
N TYR A 318 19.64 -3.75 17.70
CA TYR A 318 19.85 -4.91 16.84
C TYR A 318 19.49 -4.67 15.36
N PHE A 319 18.82 -3.56 15.04
CA PHE A 319 18.61 -3.16 13.66
C PHE A 319 19.97 -2.90 12.98
N PRO A 320 20.22 -3.45 11.79
CA PRO A 320 21.52 -3.30 11.13
C PRO A 320 21.89 -1.84 10.86
N GLU A 321 20.90 -0.97 10.60
CA GLU A 321 21.11 0.46 10.34
C GLU A 321 21.60 1.23 11.57
N ILE A 322 21.27 0.74 12.77
CA ILE A 322 21.69 1.33 14.04
C ILE A 322 22.96 0.67 14.54
N ALA A 323 23.08 -0.65 14.40
CA ALA A 323 24.23 -1.41 14.87
C ALA A 323 25.56 -0.90 14.29
N VAL A 324 25.58 -0.47 13.02
CA VAL A 324 26.79 0.05 12.37
C VAL A 324 27.25 1.38 12.97
N ASN A 325 26.30 2.24 13.37
CA ASN A 325 26.57 3.60 13.86
C ASN A 325 26.18 3.77 15.33
N TYR A 326 26.22 2.70 16.12
CA TYR A 326 25.71 2.71 17.49
C TYR A 326 26.44 3.74 18.37
N ASP A 327 27.76 3.83 18.20
CA ASP A 327 28.63 4.75 18.96
C ASP A 327 28.36 6.23 18.67
N MET A 328 27.71 6.54 17.55
CA MET A 328 27.31 7.92 17.21
C MET A 328 26.09 8.39 18.01
N TYR A 329 25.33 7.46 18.60
CA TYR A 329 24.17 7.82 19.42
C TYR A 329 24.60 8.07 20.87
N PRO A 330 24.08 9.12 21.53
CA PRO A 330 24.36 9.33 22.94
C PRO A 330 23.90 8.14 23.79
N VAL A 331 24.73 7.77 24.76
CA VAL A 331 24.46 6.65 25.66
C VAL A 331 23.11 6.84 26.35
N THR A 332 22.31 5.77 26.44
CA THR A 332 20.95 5.75 27.03
C THR A 332 19.86 6.58 26.35
N MET A 333 20.14 7.29 25.25
CA MET A 333 19.13 8.14 24.58
C MET A 333 18.32 7.44 23.49
N ILE A 334 18.71 6.22 23.09
CA ILE A 334 17.95 5.44 22.11
C ILE A 334 16.59 5.06 22.73
N PRO A 335 15.47 5.45 22.11
CA PRO A 335 14.16 5.19 22.68
C PRO A 335 13.62 3.82 22.26
N GLY A 336 12.58 3.37 22.96
CA GLY A 336 11.80 2.19 22.55
C GLY A 336 10.92 2.48 21.33
N LEU A 337 10.47 1.42 20.67
CA LEU A 337 9.68 1.51 19.45
C LEU A 337 8.40 0.69 19.55
N ARG A 338 7.25 1.31 19.23
CA ARG A 338 5.98 0.61 19.06
C ARG A 338 5.66 0.49 17.59
N ILE A 339 5.48 -0.75 17.16
CA ILE A 339 5.26 -1.17 15.78
C ILE A 339 3.79 -1.58 15.67
N SER A 340 3.06 -0.95 14.77
CA SER A 340 1.67 -1.29 14.45
C SER A 340 1.63 -1.78 13.01
N ILE A 341 1.43 -3.07 12.83
CA ILE A 341 1.31 -3.73 11.55
C ILE A 341 -0.17 -3.72 11.18
N ASN A 342 -0.50 -2.97 10.13
CA ASN A 342 -1.85 -2.90 9.60
C ASN A 342 -1.96 -3.89 8.44
N THR A 343 -2.95 -4.76 8.52
CA THR A 343 -3.22 -5.77 7.49
C THR A 343 -4.56 -5.49 6.83
N THR A 344 -4.80 -6.05 5.65
CA THR A 344 -6.09 -5.97 4.97
C THR A 344 -7.15 -6.88 5.62
N GLY A 345 -6.72 -7.80 6.50
CA GLY A 345 -7.61 -8.65 7.28
C GLY A 345 -8.51 -7.83 8.20
N LYS A 346 -9.70 -8.34 8.51
CA LYS A 346 -10.71 -7.60 9.30
C LYS A 346 -10.80 -8.04 10.75
N THR A 347 -10.19 -9.17 11.09
CA THR A 347 -10.20 -9.74 12.45
C THR A 347 -8.81 -10.08 12.92
N ASN A 348 -8.65 -10.13 14.25
CA ASN A 348 -7.38 -10.53 14.87
C ASN A 348 -6.95 -11.95 14.47
N ARG A 349 -7.91 -12.85 14.20
CA ARG A 349 -7.60 -14.21 13.73
C ARG A 349 -6.91 -14.18 12.37
N GLN A 350 -7.46 -13.41 11.41
CA GLN A 350 -6.90 -13.28 10.06
C GLN A 350 -5.51 -12.64 10.09
N ALA A 351 -5.33 -11.57 10.86
CA ALA A 351 -4.03 -10.92 10.98
C ALA A 351 -2.98 -11.83 11.64
N ARG A 352 -3.36 -12.59 12.68
CA ARG A 352 -2.45 -13.54 13.33
C ARG A 352 -2.08 -14.69 12.40
N LEU A 353 -3.05 -15.23 11.65
CA LEU A 353 -2.81 -16.26 10.65
C LEU A 353 -1.75 -15.79 9.63
N LEU A 354 -1.91 -14.58 9.09
CA LEU A 354 -0.94 -13.98 8.17
C LEU A 354 0.44 -13.83 8.82
N MET A 355 0.51 -13.25 10.01
CA MET A 355 1.80 -13.03 10.67
C MET A 355 2.50 -14.33 11.06
N MET A 356 1.76 -15.37 11.45
CA MET A 356 2.31 -16.70 11.69
C MET A 356 2.86 -17.31 10.41
N ALA A 357 2.14 -17.18 9.29
CA ALA A 357 2.61 -17.68 8.00
C ALA A 357 3.88 -16.95 7.52
N LEU A 358 4.03 -15.67 7.84
CA LEU A 358 5.24 -14.89 7.56
C LEU A 358 6.41 -15.21 8.52
N GLY A 359 6.20 -16.01 9.56
CA GLY A 359 7.26 -16.45 10.49
C GLY A 359 7.31 -15.70 11.82
N LEU A 360 6.25 -14.97 12.21
CA LEU A 360 6.18 -14.36 13.55
C LEU A 360 5.75 -15.41 14.60
N PRO A 361 6.58 -15.71 15.62
CA PRO A 361 6.19 -16.63 16.67
C PRO A 361 5.18 -15.97 17.61
N LEU A 362 4.07 -16.66 17.87
CA LEU A 362 3.03 -16.25 18.81
C LEU A 362 3.01 -17.15 20.04
N THR A 363 2.86 -16.58 21.24
CA THR A 363 2.79 -17.33 22.50
C THR A 363 1.52 -17.08 23.30
N GLY A 364 1.10 -18.12 24.02
CA GLY A 364 -0.10 -18.09 24.85
C GLY A 364 -1.37 -18.52 24.12
N ARG A 365 -2.52 -18.38 24.80
CA ARG A 365 -3.80 -18.85 24.28
C ARG A 365 -4.37 -17.90 23.23
N LEU A 366 -4.67 -18.43 22.05
CA LEU A 366 -5.43 -17.72 21.01
C LEU A 366 -6.84 -17.42 21.54
N LYS A 367 -7.13 -16.13 21.74
CA LYS A 367 -8.50 -15.64 21.95
C LYS A 367 -9.04 -15.06 20.64
N ASN A 368 -10.29 -15.36 20.31
CA ASN A 368 -10.98 -14.79 19.15
C ASN A 368 -11.42 -13.35 19.41
#